data_AF-A0A1Y3WQB0-F1
#
_entry.id   AF-A0A1Y3WQB0-F1
#
_cell.length_a   1.000
_cell.length_b   1.000
_cell.length_c   1.000
_cell.angle_alpha   90.00
_cell.angle_beta   90.00
_cell.angle_gamma   90.00
#
_symmetry.space_group_name_H-M   'P 1'
#
loop_
_entity.id
_entity.type
_entity.pdbx_description
1 polymer ?
#
loop_
_entity_poly.entity_id
_entity_poly.type
_entity_poly.pdbx_seq_one_letter_code
_entity_poly.pdbx_strand_id
1 'polypeptide(L)'
;MLDLKQLTAALEGGEIPPSFDAKAIGKLSKRYLKWNSARVVNLYPIRGVAHEDSRYCLYACPLNGTTIDEETLRAIHAEIDSLEIGHIRYDSVQSEGADYYILDEHGNHCGMDADDDVVAMISDRFDGLVLFTKTVFSPKKAAQLDCHYAALGISKDPNGYTIEPLSNTTLGLEASSQRFRGPMVEIPDAEEVSPAVEKYRQTMTLVMALMLIAAVIWYLIKG
;
A
#
# COMPACT_ATOMS: atom_id res chain seq x y z
N MET A 1 1.37 -19.06 -12.26
CA MET A 1 2.55 -18.41 -11.67
C MET A 1 3.25 -17.67 -12.80
N LEU A 2 3.60 -16.41 -12.59
CA LEU A 2 4.27 -15.60 -13.61
C LEU A 2 5.75 -15.97 -13.67
N ASP A 3 6.32 -16.02 -14.87
CA ASP A 3 7.77 -16.17 -15.01
C ASP A 3 8.46 -14.83 -14.70
N LEU A 4 9.30 -14.80 -13.66
CA LEU A 4 10.06 -13.61 -13.27
C LEU A 4 10.93 -13.08 -14.41
N LYS A 5 11.41 -13.95 -15.32
CA LYS A 5 12.21 -13.54 -16.47
C LYS A 5 11.41 -12.68 -17.44
N GLN A 6 10.12 -13.01 -17.63
CA GLN A 6 9.24 -12.24 -18.50
C GLN A 6 8.99 -10.84 -17.92
N LEU A 7 8.73 -10.75 -16.61
CA LEU A 7 8.54 -9.46 -15.94
C LEU A 7 9.83 -8.63 -15.93
N THR A 8 10.97 -9.28 -15.68
CA THR A 8 12.30 -8.63 -15.74
C THR A 8 12.55 -8.04 -17.13
N ALA A 9 12.36 -8.83 -18.19
CA ALA A 9 12.56 -8.36 -19.57
C ALA A 9 11.66 -7.17 -19.92
N ALA A 10 10.38 -7.18 -19.48
CA ALA A 10 9.47 -6.06 -19.69
C ALA A 10 9.93 -4.79 -18.95
N LEU A 11 10.48 -4.92 -17.74
CA LEU A 11 10.99 -3.78 -16.97
C LEU A 11 12.33 -3.25 -17.49
N GLU A 12 13.13 -4.09 -18.13
CA GLU A 12 14.39 -3.71 -18.81
C GLU A 12 14.17 -3.03 -20.17
N GLY A 13 12.91 -2.80 -20.57
CA GLY A 13 12.56 -2.10 -21.81
C GLY A 13 12.29 -3.02 -22.99
N GLY A 14 12.17 -4.33 -22.74
CA GLY A 14 11.70 -5.30 -23.72
C GLY A 14 10.21 -5.16 -24.06
N GLU A 15 9.71 -6.09 -24.86
CA GLU A 15 8.29 -6.14 -25.23
C GLU A 15 7.41 -6.39 -23.99
N ILE A 16 6.41 -5.54 -23.79
CA ILE A 16 5.47 -5.69 -22.68
C ILE A 16 4.39 -6.71 -23.08
N PRO A 17 4.21 -7.81 -22.32
CA PRO A 17 3.17 -8.79 -22.60
C PRO A 17 1.78 -8.15 -22.73
N PRO A 18 0.92 -8.60 -23.67
CA PRO A 18 -0.41 -8.02 -23.87
C PRO A 18 -1.34 -8.09 -22.64
N SER A 19 -1.09 -9.04 -21.73
CA SER A 19 -1.83 -9.18 -20.48
C SER A 19 -1.47 -8.11 -19.45
N PHE A 20 -0.31 -7.47 -19.57
CA PHE A 20 0.14 -6.47 -18.62
C PHE A 20 -0.47 -5.10 -18.93
N ASP A 21 -0.67 -4.28 -17.91
CA ASP A 21 -0.95 -2.87 -18.09
C ASP A 21 0.31 -2.15 -18.62
N ALA A 22 0.35 -1.94 -19.94
CA ALA A 22 1.47 -1.32 -20.63
C ALA A 22 1.83 0.08 -20.09
N LYS A 23 0.84 0.84 -19.60
CA LYS A 23 1.08 2.18 -19.06
C LYS A 23 1.76 2.09 -17.69
N ALA A 24 1.27 1.21 -16.81
CA ALA A 24 1.83 1.01 -15.50
C ALA A 24 3.27 0.44 -15.59
N ILE A 25 3.45 -0.62 -16.39
CA ILE A 25 4.75 -1.25 -16.61
C ILE A 25 5.74 -0.28 -17.28
N GLY A 26 5.31 0.48 -18.29
CA GLY A 26 6.17 1.48 -18.93
C GLY A 26 6.61 2.60 -17.98
N LYS A 27 5.78 2.99 -17.01
CA LYS A 27 6.16 3.97 -15.97
C LYS A 27 7.14 3.36 -14.96
N LEU A 28 6.96 2.10 -14.59
CA LEU A 28 7.84 1.40 -13.66
C LEU A 28 9.21 1.13 -14.30
N SER A 29 9.25 0.64 -15.54
CA SER A 29 10.48 0.39 -16.31
C SER A 29 11.43 1.61 -16.31
N LYS A 30 10.89 2.82 -16.55
CA LYS A 30 11.68 4.07 -16.51
C LYS A 30 12.34 4.37 -15.16
N ARG A 31 11.75 3.92 -14.05
CA ARG A 31 12.33 4.05 -12.71
C ARG A 31 13.30 2.91 -12.43
N TYR A 32 12.87 1.68 -12.73
CA TYR A 32 13.63 0.45 -12.58
C TYR A 32 15.03 0.54 -13.23
N LEU A 33 15.11 1.04 -14.46
CA LEU A 33 16.37 1.22 -15.19
C LEU A 33 17.36 2.22 -14.55
N LYS A 34 16.92 2.99 -13.56
CA LYS A 34 17.76 3.94 -12.81
C LYS A 34 18.21 3.40 -11.47
N TRP A 35 17.66 2.26 -11.03
CA TRP A 35 18.00 1.67 -9.75
C TRP A 35 19.28 0.83 -9.88
N ASN A 36 20.17 0.95 -8.90
CA ASN A 36 21.32 0.06 -8.79
C ASN A 36 20.84 -1.31 -8.31
N SER A 37 21.46 -2.38 -8.84
CA SER A 37 21.12 -3.78 -8.49
C SER A 37 19.62 -4.12 -8.61
N ALA A 38 18.95 -3.52 -9.60
CA ALA A 38 17.52 -3.70 -9.85
C ALA A 38 17.20 -5.16 -10.20
N ARG A 39 16.15 -5.72 -9.58
CA ARG A 39 15.65 -7.06 -9.87
C ARG A 39 14.16 -7.21 -9.54
N VAL A 40 13.58 -8.31 -10.03
CA VAL A 40 12.21 -8.72 -9.72
C VAL A 40 12.23 -9.91 -8.77
N VAL A 41 11.35 -9.90 -7.79
CA VAL A 41 11.24 -10.95 -6.76
C VAL A 41 9.79 -11.40 -6.57
N ASN A 42 9.60 -12.56 -5.95
CA ASN A 42 8.32 -12.93 -5.37
C ASN A 42 8.07 -12.06 -4.14
N LEU A 43 6.83 -11.61 -3.99
CA LEU A 43 6.34 -10.88 -2.84
C LEU A 43 5.29 -11.73 -2.13
N TYR A 44 5.33 -11.75 -0.80
CA TYR A 44 4.49 -12.65 -0.01
C TYR A 44 3.53 -11.81 0.83
N PRO A 45 2.22 -11.75 0.46
CA PRO A 45 1.20 -11.19 1.33
C PRO A 45 1.11 -12.02 2.62
N ILE A 46 1.49 -11.43 3.75
CA ILE A 46 1.49 -12.11 5.06
C ILE A 46 0.15 -11.89 5.74
N ARG A 47 -0.31 -10.64 5.83
CA ARG A 47 -1.54 -10.32 6.56
C ARG A 47 -2.27 -9.14 5.94
N GLY A 48 -3.46 -9.41 5.42
CA GLY A 48 -4.42 -8.40 5.00
C GLY A 48 -5.32 -7.98 6.17
N VAL A 49 -5.38 -6.68 6.47
CA VAL A 49 -6.28 -6.13 7.48
C VAL A 49 -7.16 -5.00 6.98
N ALA A 50 -8.34 -4.88 7.58
CA ALA A 50 -9.29 -3.80 7.31
C ALA A 50 -9.48 -2.94 8.57
N HIS A 51 -9.52 -1.62 8.39
CA HIS A 51 -9.88 -0.68 9.44
C HIS A 51 -10.56 0.51 8.79
N GLU A 52 -11.81 0.77 9.19
CA GLU A 52 -12.66 1.77 8.52
C GLU A 52 -12.74 1.51 6.99
N ASP A 53 -12.60 2.56 6.19
CA ASP A 53 -12.55 2.49 4.73
C ASP A 53 -11.19 2.06 4.18
N SER A 54 -10.19 1.86 5.04
CA SER A 54 -8.84 1.51 4.61
C SER A 54 -8.62 0.00 4.57
N ARG A 55 -7.76 -0.41 3.65
CA ARG A 55 -7.26 -1.79 3.54
C ARG A 55 -5.75 -1.73 3.60
N TYR A 56 -5.17 -2.64 4.36
CA TYR A 56 -3.73 -2.73 4.59
C TYR A 56 -3.28 -4.15 4.26
N CYS A 57 -2.13 -4.29 3.64
CA CYS A 57 -1.49 -5.57 3.44
C CYS A 57 -0.03 -5.48 3.88
N LEU A 58 0.32 -6.27 4.88
CA LEU A 58 1.70 -6.49 5.29
C LEU A 58 2.30 -7.56 4.39
N TYR A 59 3.45 -7.26 3.79
CA TYR A 59 4.20 -8.16 2.93
C TYR A 59 5.52 -8.56 3.57
N ALA A 60 6.03 -9.72 3.15
CA ALA A 60 7.44 -10.07 3.27
C ALA A 60 8.10 -10.05 1.90
N CYS A 61 9.26 -9.40 1.80
CA CYS A 61 10.01 -9.25 0.56
C CYS A 61 11.46 -9.73 0.76
N PRO A 62 11.98 -10.61 -0.13
CA PRO A 62 13.37 -11.04 -0.07
C PRO A 62 14.33 -9.95 -0.60
N LEU A 63 15.19 -9.45 0.29
CA LEU A 63 16.22 -8.47 -0.01
C LEU A 63 17.52 -9.08 -0.54
N ASN A 64 17.80 -10.36 -0.27
CA ASN A 64 19.01 -11.04 -0.74
C ASN A 64 18.74 -12.18 -1.76
N GLY A 65 17.52 -12.30 -2.26
CA GLY A 65 17.12 -13.35 -3.20
C GLY A 65 15.87 -13.01 -4.00
N THR A 66 15.18 -14.05 -4.47
CA THR A 66 13.91 -13.93 -5.22
C THR A 66 12.74 -14.67 -4.56
N THR A 67 13.00 -15.48 -3.54
CA THR A 67 12.01 -16.30 -2.82
C THR A 67 12.31 -16.32 -1.32
N ILE A 68 11.29 -16.60 -0.53
CA ILE A 68 11.39 -16.91 0.91
C ILE A 68 11.01 -18.37 1.10
N ASP A 69 11.76 -19.11 1.90
CA ASP A 69 11.45 -20.51 2.20
C ASP A 69 10.23 -20.63 3.13
N GLU A 70 9.61 -21.81 3.14
CA GLU A 70 8.38 -22.03 3.90
C GLU A 70 8.58 -21.97 5.42
N GLU A 71 9.75 -22.34 5.93
CA GLU A 71 10.02 -22.32 7.37
C GLU A 71 10.07 -20.88 7.87
N THR A 72 10.79 -20.02 7.15
CA THR A 72 10.85 -18.59 7.44
C THR A 72 9.49 -17.93 7.30
N LEU A 73 8.70 -18.24 6.26
CA LEU A 73 7.33 -17.72 6.13
C LEU A 73 6.44 -18.12 7.32
N ARG A 74 6.53 -19.38 7.78
CA ARG A 74 5.76 -19.83 8.97
C ARG A 74 6.19 -19.08 10.23
N ALA A 75 7.48 -18.81 10.41
CA ALA A 75 7.99 -18.03 11.53
C ALA A 75 7.48 -16.58 11.49
N ILE A 76 7.50 -15.93 10.32
CA ILE A 76 6.92 -14.59 10.14
C ILE A 76 5.43 -14.59 10.50
N HIS A 77 4.65 -15.54 10.00
CA HIS A 77 3.22 -15.65 10.33
C HIS A 77 2.98 -15.81 11.84
N ALA A 78 3.81 -16.59 12.54
CA ALA A 78 3.68 -16.80 13.98
C ALA A 78 3.82 -15.50 14.79
N GLU A 79 4.66 -14.58 14.33
CA GLU A 79 4.81 -13.26 14.97
C GLU A 79 3.69 -12.30 14.53
N ILE A 80 3.46 -12.18 13.21
CA ILE A 80 2.58 -11.17 12.62
C ILE A 80 1.09 -11.43 12.88
N ASP A 81 0.64 -12.68 12.91
CA ASP A 81 -0.80 -13.00 13.04
C ASP A 81 -1.38 -12.52 14.37
N SER A 82 -0.55 -12.44 15.41
CA SER A 82 -0.93 -12.00 16.76
C SER A 82 -0.96 -10.48 16.93
N LEU A 83 -0.34 -9.72 16.01
CA LEU A 83 -0.21 -8.28 16.17
C LEU A 83 -1.56 -7.57 16.19
N GLU A 84 -1.64 -6.52 17.00
CA GLU A 84 -2.76 -5.60 16.92
C GLU A 84 -2.77 -4.87 15.57
N ILE A 85 -3.97 -4.59 15.05
CA ILE A 85 -4.15 -3.88 13.77
C ILE A 85 -3.46 -2.50 13.83
N GLY A 86 -3.36 -1.89 15.02
CA GLY A 86 -2.68 -0.62 15.24
C GLY A 86 -1.23 -0.61 14.74
N HIS A 87 -0.48 -1.70 14.96
CA HIS A 87 0.91 -1.79 14.51
C HIS A 87 1.02 -1.85 12.99
N ILE A 88 0.17 -2.65 12.32
CA ILE A 88 0.14 -2.73 10.85
C ILE A 88 -0.25 -1.37 10.23
N ARG A 89 -1.18 -0.65 10.86
CA ARG A 89 -1.57 0.69 10.41
C ARG A 89 -0.44 1.70 10.57
N TYR A 90 0.24 1.67 11.72
CA TYR A 90 1.38 2.55 11.98
C TYR A 90 2.50 2.32 10.96
N ASP A 91 2.86 1.06 10.74
CA ASP A 91 3.86 0.65 9.75
C ASP A 91 3.51 1.10 8.33
N SER A 92 2.23 1.10 7.96
CA SER A 92 1.82 1.61 6.64
C SER A 92 2.07 3.11 6.44
N VAL A 93 2.22 3.88 7.52
CA VAL A 93 2.59 5.30 7.46
C VAL A 93 4.12 5.41 7.37
N GLN A 94 4.84 4.61 8.16
CA GLN A 94 6.31 4.62 8.17
C GLN A 94 6.89 4.16 6.83
N SER A 95 6.38 3.06 6.29
CA SER A 95 6.82 2.44 5.03
C SER A 95 6.40 3.19 3.74
N GLU A 96 5.82 4.38 3.87
CA GLU A 96 5.71 5.38 2.80
C GLU A 96 6.90 6.36 2.80
N GLY A 97 7.61 6.49 3.93
CA GLY A 97 8.81 7.29 4.08
C GLY A 97 10.04 6.63 3.45
N ALA A 98 10.90 7.42 2.82
CA ALA A 98 12.13 6.91 2.20
C ALA A 98 13.14 6.38 3.24
N ASP A 99 13.11 6.92 4.46
CA ASP A 99 14.05 6.55 5.52
C ASP A 99 13.78 5.14 6.07
N TYR A 100 12.55 4.64 5.93
CA TYR A 100 12.18 3.25 6.25
C TYR A 100 12.98 2.24 5.43
N TYR A 101 13.30 2.56 4.17
CA TYR A 101 14.04 1.65 3.29
C TYR A 101 15.55 1.93 3.26
N ILE A 102 16.08 2.62 4.27
CA ILE A 102 17.52 2.66 4.51
C ILE A 102 17.87 1.38 5.29
N LEU A 103 18.26 0.35 4.55
CA LEU A 103 18.50 -1.00 5.08
C LEU A 103 20.00 -1.35 5.03
N ASP A 104 20.49 -2.20 5.93
CA ASP A 104 21.82 -2.80 5.78
C ASP A 104 21.80 -4.00 4.81
N GLU A 105 22.93 -4.68 4.67
CA GLU A 105 23.05 -5.88 3.82
C GLU A 105 22.23 -7.08 4.32
N HIS A 106 21.80 -7.05 5.58
CA HIS A 106 20.94 -8.05 6.21
C HIS A 106 19.45 -7.67 6.14
N GLY A 107 19.13 -6.49 5.61
CA GLY A 107 17.76 -5.99 5.56
C GLY A 107 17.27 -5.32 6.82
N ASN A 108 18.17 -5.01 7.77
CA ASN A 108 17.82 -4.32 8.99
C ASN A 108 17.68 -2.82 8.78
N HIS A 109 16.72 -2.20 9.46
CA HIS A 109 16.46 -0.77 9.38
C HIS A 109 17.58 0.05 10.06
N CYS A 110 18.18 1.00 9.35
CA CYS A 110 19.36 1.76 9.82
C CYS A 110 19.10 3.24 10.13
N GLY A 111 18.03 3.82 9.57
CA GLY A 111 17.78 5.27 9.57
C GLY A 111 16.64 5.73 10.47
N MET A 112 15.90 4.80 11.05
CA MET A 112 14.77 5.04 11.95
C MET A 112 15.02 4.33 13.28
N ASP A 113 14.41 4.84 14.35
CA ASP A 113 14.37 4.10 15.61
C ASP A 113 13.37 2.95 15.43
N ALA A 114 13.88 1.77 15.08
CA ALA A 114 13.04 0.61 14.81
C ALA A 114 12.19 0.24 16.03
N ASP A 115 12.61 0.60 17.25
CA ASP A 115 11.86 0.36 18.49
C ASP A 115 10.49 1.06 18.52
N ASP A 116 10.27 2.07 17.68
CA ASP A 116 8.97 2.76 17.54
C ASP A 116 8.00 2.01 16.61
N ASP A 117 8.49 1.08 15.77
CA ASP A 117 7.69 0.31 14.82
C ASP A 117 7.88 -1.20 14.99
N VAL A 118 6.88 -1.83 15.63
CA VAL A 118 6.87 -3.27 15.90
C VAL A 118 7.03 -4.11 14.62
N VAL A 119 6.54 -3.66 13.46
CA VAL A 119 6.72 -4.43 12.21
C VAL A 119 8.18 -4.37 11.76
N ALA A 120 8.83 -3.21 11.85
CA ALA A 120 10.26 -3.08 11.57
C ALA A 120 11.10 -3.88 12.56
N MET A 121 10.78 -3.85 13.87
CA MET A 121 11.46 -4.69 14.87
C MET A 121 11.37 -6.19 14.58
N ILE A 122 10.23 -6.64 14.03
CA ILE A 122 10.05 -8.04 13.64
C ILE A 122 10.79 -8.31 12.34
N SER A 123 10.76 -7.39 11.38
CA SER A 123 11.51 -7.46 10.13
C SER A 123 13.00 -7.73 10.38
N ASP A 124 13.61 -6.96 11.29
CA ASP A 124 15.05 -7.03 11.60
C ASP A 124 15.49 -8.34 12.28
N ARG A 125 14.54 -9.23 12.61
CA ARG A 125 14.85 -10.59 13.11
C ARG A 125 15.09 -11.59 11.98
N PHE A 126 14.73 -11.24 10.76
CA PHE A 126 14.80 -12.11 9.59
C PHE A 126 15.86 -11.64 8.60
N ASP A 127 17.01 -12.31 8.61
CA ASP A 127 18.14 -11.98 7.74
C ASP A 127 17.76 -12.03 6.25
N GLY A 128 18.18 -10.99 5.54
CA GLY A 128 18.02 -10.83 4.10
C GLY A 128 16.58 -10.59 3.64
N LEU A 129 15.66 -10.21 4.54
CA LEU A 129 14.27 -9.92 4.25
C LEU A 129 13.88 -8.51 4.73
N VAL A 130 12.77 -8.00 4.21
CA VAL A 130 12.10 -6.82 4.78
C VAL A 130 10.59 -7.02 4.81
N LEU A 131 9.99 -6.70 5.95
CA LEU A 131 8.55 -6.62 6.12
C LEU A 131 8.11 -5.16 5.95
N PHE A 132 6.97 -4.94 5.31
CA PHE A 132 6.39 -3.60 5.18
C PHE A 132 4.91 -3.66 4.84
N THR A 133 4.16 -2.62 5.15
CA THR A 133 2.72 -2.54 4.92
C THR A 133 2.36 -1.52 3.85
N LYS A 134 1.59 -1.93 2.84
CA LYS A 134 0.92 -0.97 1.94
C LYS A 134 -0.55 -0.77 2.29
N THR A 135 -1.03 0.43 2.03
CA THR A 135 -2.40 0.84 2.33
C THR A 135 -3.12 1.38 1.11
N VAL A 136 -4.44 1.19 1.08
CA VAL A 136 -5.37 1.92 0.21
C VAL A 136 -6.54 2.43 1.02
N PHE A 137 -6.93 3.68 0.79
CA PHE A 137 -8.01 4.37 1.53
C PHE A 137 -9.40 4.12 0.95
N SER A 138 -9.63 2.96 0.34
CA SER A 138 -10.96 2.56 -0.13
C SER A 138 -11.04 1.05 -0.31
N PRO A 139 -12.12 0.38 0.14
CA PRO A 139 -12.31 -1.05 -0.09
C PRO A 139 -12.35 -1.41 -1.58
N LYS A 140 -12.83 -0.48 -2.43
CA LYS A 140 -12.90 -0.64 -3.89
C LYS A 140 -11.52 -0.75 -4.55
N LYS A 141 -10.46 -0.33 -3.85
CA LYS A 141 -9.07 -0.39 -4.31
C LYS A 141 -8.29 -1.57 -3.73
N ALA A 142 -8.93 -2.46 -2.98
CA ALA A 142 -8.25 -3.59 -2.32
C ALA A 142 -7.46 -4.48 -3.30
N ALA A 143 -7.91 -4.61 -4.55
CA ALA A 143 -7.19 -5.36 -5.59
C ALA A 143 -5.81 -4.78 -5.96
N GLN A 144 -5.51 -3.53 -5.58
CA GLN A 144 -4.17 -2.94 -5.73
C GLN A 144 -3.17 -3.49 -4.70
N LEU A 145 -3.67 -4.12 -3.64
CA LEU A 145 -2.88 -4.78 -2.60
C LEU A 145 -2.81 -6.30 -2.79
N ASP A 146 -3.32 -6.82 -3.91
CA ASP A 146 -3.16 -8.22 -4.27
C ASP A 146 -1.88 -8.36 -5.10
N CYS A 147 -0.73 -8.38 -4.42
CA CYS A 147 0.60 -8.33 -5.04
C CYS A 147 1.42 -9.56 -4.67
N HIS A 148 1.82 -10.35 -5.67
CA HIS A 148 2.68 -11.53 -5.48
C HIS A 148 4.09 -11.35 -6.05
N TYR A 149 4.37 -10.18 -6.61
CA TYR A 149 5.65 -9.83 -7.21
C TYR A 149 6.01 -8.40 -6.85
N ALA A 150 7.29 -8.12 -6.71
CA ALA A 150 7.83 -6.79 -6.51
C ALA A 150 9.02 -6.54 -7.43
N ALA A 151 9.18 -5.29 -7.87
CA ALA A 151 10.43 -4.81 -8.41
C ALA A 151 11.18 -4.10 -7.28
N LEU A 152 12.47 -4.39 -7.11
CA LEU A 152 13.27 -3.76 -6.08
C LEU A 152 14.65 -3.37 -6.60
N GLY A 153 15.24 -2.34 -6.00
CA GLY A 153 16.61 -1.92 -6.26
C GLY A 153 17.00 -0.77 -5.34
N ILE A 154 18.22 -0.26 -5.50
CA ILE A 154 18.71 0.90 -4.74
C ILE A 154 18.46 2.15 -5.57
N SER A 155 17.61 3.04 -5.09
CA SER A 155 17.29 4.31 -5.77
C SER A 155 18.08 5.49 -5.21
N LYS A 156 18.65 5.34 -4.01
CA LYS A 156 19.51 6.32 -3.35
C LYS A 156 20.70 5.62 -2.71
N ASP A 157 21.88 5.83 -3.26
CA ASP A 157 23.10 5.22 -2.73
C ASP A 157 23.43 5.70 -1.29
N PRO A 158 24.08 4.86 -0.48
CA PRO A 158 24.50 3.49 -0.81
C PRO A 158 23.42 2.43 -0.59
N ASN A 159 22.40 2.71 0.23
CA ASN A 159 21.53 1.69 0.79
C ASN A 159 20.05 2.12 0.94
N GLY A 160 19.63 3.17 0.23
CA GLY A 160 18.25 3.58 0.11
C GLY A 160 17.53 2.72 -0.93
N TYR A 161 16.93 1.63 -0.45
CA TYR A 161 16.17 0.71 -1.27
C TYR A 161 14.84 1.32 -1.72
N THR A 162 14.31 0.76 -2.80
CA THR A 162 12.96 1.01 -3.27
C THR A 162 12.35 -0.33 -3.62
N ILE A 163 11.16 -0.58 -3.10
CA ILE A 163 10.39 -1.79 -3.33
C ILE A 163 9.04 -1.34 -3.89
N GLU A 164 8.74 -1.76 -5.11
CA GLU A 164 7.48 -1.47 -5.77
C GLU A 164 6.69 -2.79 -5.94
N PRO A 165 5.69 -3.05 -5.09
CA PRO A 165 4.73 -4.13 -5.31
C PRO A 165 3.99 -3.96 -6.65
N LEU A 166 3.84 -5.06 -7.39
CA LEU A 166 3.04 -5.10 -8.60
C LEU A 166 1.76 -5.90 -8.35
N SER A 167 0.61 -5.26 -8.54
CA SER A 167 -0.67 -5.95 -8.37
C SER A 167 -0.88 -7.00 -9.46
N ASN A 168 -1.56 -8.08 -9.08
CA ASN A 168 -1.98 -9.13 -10.00
C ASN A 168 -2.77 -8.54 -11.18
N THR A 169 -3.61 -7.54 -10.92
CA THR A 169 -4.36 -6.80 -11.94
C THR A 169 -3.46 -6.09 -12.96
N THR A 170 -2.35 -5.46 -12.51
CA THR A 170 -1.37 -4.83 -13.41
C THR A 170 -0.64 -5.87 -14.26
N LEU A 171 -0.51 -7.10 -13.77
CA LEU A 171 0.17 -8.20 -14.45
C LEU A 171 -0.78 -9.10 -15.26
N GLY A 172 -2.08 -8.76 -15.31
CA GLY A 172 -3.11 -9.58 -15.95
C GLY A 172 -3.28 -10.96 -15.33
N LEU A 173 -2.97 -11.09 -14.04
CA LEU A 173 -3.12 -12.31 -13.25
C LEU A 173 -4.49 -12.32 -12.56
N GLU A 174 -5.00 -13.52 -12.31
CA GLU A 174 -6.21 -13.75 -11.53
C GLU A 174 -6.09 -13.20 -10.12
N ALA A 175 -7.23 -12.75 -9.57
CA ALA A 175 -7.30 -12.31 -8.18
C ALA A 175 -6.98 -13.48 -7.24
N SER A 176 -6.17 -13.23 -6.22
CA SER A 176 -5.87 -14.24 -5.21
C SER A 176 -7.01 -14.38 -4.20
N SER A 177 -6.91 -15.40 -3.35
CA SER A 177 -7.82 -15.60 -2.22
C SER A 177 -7.50 -14.70 -1.01
N GLN A 178 -6.64 -13.69 -1.17
CA GLN A 178 -6.23 -12.78 -0.11
C GLN A 178 -7.45 -12.11 0.55
N ARG A 179 -7.50 -12.22 1.89
CA ARG A 179 -8.60 -11.68 2.70
C ARG A 179 -8.10 -10.54 3.55
N PHE A 180 -8.89 -9.48 3.61
CA PHE A 180 -8.67 -8.36 4.54
C PHE A 180 -9.55 -8.58 5.76
N ARG A 181 -8.93 -8.87 6.90
CA ARG A 181 -9.62 -9.15 8.17
C ARG A 181 -9.60 -7.91 9.07
N GLY A 182 -10.71 -7.63 9.71
CA GLY A 182 -10.81 -6.52 10.66
C GLY A 182 -12.22 -6.47 11.21
N PRO A 183 -12.48 -5.63 12.23
CA PRO A 183 -13.85 -5.33 12.57
C PRO A 183 -14.54 -4.84 11.29
N MET A 184 -15.59 -5.56 10.86
CA MET A 184 -16.49 -5.01 9.86
C MET A 184 -17.01 -3.71 10.48
N VAL A 185 -16.60 -2.58 9.93
CA VAL A 185 -17.45 -1.41 10.04
C VAL A 185 -18.66 -1.80 9.22
N GLU A 186 -19.71 -2.26 9.90
CA GLU A 186 -21.06 -2.16 9.36
C GLU A 186 -21.24 -0.68 9.04
N ILE A 187 -21.02 -0.33 7.77
CA ILE A 187 -21.58 0.91 7.23
C ILE A 187 -23.06 0.60 7.27
N PRO A 188 -23.84 1.23 8.16
CA PRO A 188 -25.27 0.99 8.14
C PRO A 188 -25.73 1.37 6.73
N ASP A 189 -26.46 0.48 6.07
CA ASP A 189 -27.11 0.77 4.80
C ASP A 189 -27.96 2.03 4.99
N ALA A 190 -27.41 3.20 4.63
CA ALA A 190 -28.03 4.51 4.78
C ALA A 190 -29.03 4.57 5.96
N GLU A 191 -28.59 4.26 7.18
CA GLU A 191 -29.50 4.37 8.32
C GLU A 191 -29.92 5.82 8.49
N GLU A 192 -31.24 5.97 8.51
CA GLU A 192 -32.06 7.16 8.71
C GLU A 192 -31.28 8.41 9.15
N VAL A 193 -31.28 9.43 8.27
CA VAL A 193 -30.79 10.77 8.60
C VAL A 193 -31.48 11.20 9.89
N SER A 194 -30.73 11.27 10.99
CA SER A 194 -31.32 11.61 12.28
C SER A 194 -32.08 12.95 12.15
N PRO A 195 -33.23 13.12 12.82
CA PRO A 195 -34.02 14.35 12.72
C PRO A 195 -33.23 15.61 13.12
N ALA A 196 -32.12 15.46 13.84
CA ALA A 196 -31.19 16.56 14.13
C ALA A 196 -30.34 16.95 12.90
N VAL A 197 -29.90 15.97 12.10
CA VAL A 197 -29.13 16.20 10.86
C VAL A 197 -30.03 16.80 9.78
N GLU A 198 -31.30 16.40 9.69
CA GLU A 198 -32.28 17.04 8.79
C GLU A 198 -32.55 18.50 9.19
N LYS A 199 -32.78 18.76 10.48
CA LYS A 199 -32.95 20.13 11.00
C LYS A 199 -31.72 20.99 10.73
N TYR A 200 -30.52 20.45 10.92
CA TYR A 200 -29.28 21.15 10.59
C TYR A 200 -29.18 21.46 9.10
N ARG A 201 -29.47 20.49 8.22
CA ARG A 201 -29.42 20.67 6.76
C ARG A 201 -30.47 21.67 6.27
N GLN A 202 -31.68 21.64 6.82
CA GLN A 202 -32.72 22.62 6.51
C GLN A 202 -32.31 24.02 6.97
N THR A 203 -31.79 24.14 8.19
CA THR A 203 -31.32 25.42 8.75
C THR A 203 -30.18 25.98 7.91
N MET A 204 -29.19 25.16 7.56
CA MET A 204 -28.05 25.57 6.75
C MET A 204 -28.46 25.99 5.33
N THR A 205 -29.41 25.27 4.74
CA THR A 205 -29.95 25.60 3.41
C THR A 205 -30.67 26.95 3.43
N LEU A 206 -31.43 27.24 4.50
CA LEU A 206 -32.15 28.50 4.67
C LEU A 206 -31.16 29.67 4.91
N VAL A 207 -30.11 29.46 5.70
CA VAL A 207 -29.04 30.45 5.90
C VAL A 207 -28.33 30.77 4.58
N MET A 208 -27.98 29.74 3.79
CA MET A 208 -27.33 29.94 2.49
C MET A 208 -28.22 30.69 1.50
N ALA A 209 -29.53 30.37 1.47
CA ALA A 209 -30.49 31.08 0.63
C ALA A 209 -30.62 32.56 1.03
N LEU A 210 -30.68 32.85 2.33
CA LEU A 210 -30.72 34.24 2.83
C LEU A 210 -29.43 35.01 2.50
N MET A 211 -28.26 34.37 2.62
CA MET A 211 -27.00 35.00 2.23
C MET A 211 -26.94 35.29 0.72
N LEU A 212 -27.44 34.38 -0.13
CA LEU A 212 -27.53 34.60 -1.57
C LEU A 212 -28.48 35.75 -1.92
N ILE A 213 -29.65 35.82 -1.28
CA ILE A 213 -30.60 36.92 -1.50
C ILE A 213 -29.99 38.26 -1.05
N ALA A 214 -29.32 38.29 0.11
CA ALA A 214 -28.64 39.49 0.58
C ALA A 214 -27.51 39.93 -0.37
N ALA A 215 -26.74 38.98 -0.91
CA ALA A 215 -25.70 39.26 -1.90
C ALA A 215 -26.28 39.82 -3.21
N VAL A 216 -27.41 39.28 -3.68
CA VAL A 216 -28.12 39.77 -4.88
C VAL A 216 -28.67 41.17 -4.64
N ILE A 217 -29.31 41.43 -3.50
CA ILE A 217 -29.82 42.77 -3.14
C ILE A 217 -28.67 43.77 -3.04
N TRP A 218 -27.56 43.40 -2.39
CA TRP A 218 -26.38 44.26 -2.32
C TRP A 218 -25.81 44.57 -3.71
N TYR A 219 -25.72 43.56 -4.58
CA TYR A 219 -25.28 43.74 -5.96
C TYR A 219 -26.20 44.68 -6.75
N LEU A 220 -27.52 44.58 -6.57
CA LEU A 220 -28.51 45.43 -7.24
C LEU A 220 -28.60 46.86 -6.67
N ILE A 221 -28.12 47.09 -5.43
CA ILE A 221 -28.09 48.43 -4.81
C ILE A 221 -26.76 49.14 -5.09
N LYS A 222 -25.65 48.40 -5.26
CA LYS A 222 -24.31 48.96 -5.52
C LYS A 222 -23.86 48.93 -6.98
N GLY A 223 -24.49 48.13 -7.84
CA GLY A 223 -24.33 48.18 -9.29
C GLY A 223 -25.29 49.19 -9.91
#